data_AF-A0A2V7KUN6-F1
#
_entry.id   AF-A0A2V7KUN6-F1
#
_cell.length_a   1.000
_cell.length_b   1.000
_cell.length_c   1.000
_cell.angle_alpha   90.00
_cell.angle_beta   90.00
_cell.angle_gamma   90.00
#
_symmetry.space_group_name_H-M   'P 1'
#
loop_
_entity.id
_entity.type
_entity.pdbx_description
1 polymer ?
#
loop_
_entity_poly.entity_id
_entity_poly.type
_entity_poly.pdbx_seq_one_letter_code
_entity_poly.pdbx_strand_id
1 'polypeptide(L)' 'MTHLHCHACGGLIQDAADIDYRAPRASAQFAMPHGEPCSCTRPVVYEHPPMLGGPEEDQTPDGQAA' A
#
# COMPACT_ATOMS: atom_id res chain seq x y z
N MET A 1 -3.01 1.10 -14.97
CA MET A 1 -3.90 0.75 -13.84
C MET A 1 -3.14 -0.22 -12.96
N THR A 2 -2.93 0.12 -11.70
CA THR A 2 -2.25 -0.76 -10.72
C THR A 2 -3.26 -1.79 -10.21
N HIS A 3 -2.97 -3.08 -10.38
CA HIS A 3 -3.79 -4.15 -9.80
C HIS A 3 -3.36 -4.39 -8.35
N LEU A 4 -4.21 -4.01 -7.40
CA LEU A 4 -3.99 -4.25 -5.97
C LEU A 4 -4.47 -5.66 -5.61
N HIS A 5 -3.67 -6.39 -4.84
CA HIS A 5 -4.02 -7.72 -4.33
C HIS A 5 -4.12 -7.66 -2.81
N CYS A 6 -5.13 -8.33 -2.26
CA CYS A 6 -5.28 -8.42 -0.81
C CYS A 6 -4.16 -9.29 -0.23
N HIS A 7 -3.41 -8.76 0.73
CA HIS A 7 -2.34 -9.52 1.38
C HIS A 7 -2.86 -10.65 2.27
N ALA A 8 -4.14 -10.62 2.66
CA ALA A 8 -4.75 -11.66 3.48
C ALA A 8 -5.18 -12.90 2.67
N CYS A 9 -5.74 -12.72 1.46
CA CYS A 9 -6.24 -13.83 0.64
C CYS A 9 -5.59 -13.99 -0.73
N GLY A 10 -4.90 -12.96 -1.24
CA GLY A 10 -4.25 -12.97 -2.55
C GLY A 10 -5.13 -12.51 -3.71
N GLY A 11 -6.44 -12.33 -3.47
CA GLY A 11 -7.39 -11.94 -4.52
C GLY A 11 -7.27 -10.50 -4.97
N LEU A 12 -7.78 -10.24 -6.18
CA LEU A 12 -7.78 -8.94 -6.83
C LEU A 12 -8.76 -7.98 -6.15
N ILE A 13 -8.27 -6.84 -5.67
CA ILE A 13 -9.12 -5.84 -5.02
C ILE A 13 -9.82 -5.02 -6.10
N GLN A 14 -11.16 -5.04 -6.09
CA GLN A 14 -11.98 -4.35 -7.08
C GLN A 14 -12.38 -2.94 -6.63
N ASP A 15 -12.47 -2.71 -5.33
CA ASP A 15 -12.82 -1.43 -4.73
C ASP A 15 -11.74 -1.01 -3.73
N ALA A 16 -11.11 0.13 -3.99
CA ALA A 16 -10.02 0.65 -3.16
C ALA A 16 -10.50 1.46 -1.95
N ALA A 17 -11.80 1.79 -1.86
CA ALA A 17 -12.34 2.62 -0.80
C ALA A 17 -12.44 1.86 0.54
N ASP A 18 -12.52 0.53 0.50
CA ASP A 18 -12.62 -0.31 1.70
C ASP A 18 -11.28 -0.97 2.10
N ILE A 19 -10.16 -0.57 1.47
CA ILE A 19 -8.84 -1.11 1.81
C ILE A 19 -8.40 -0.63 3.19
N ASP A 20 -8.05 -1.58 4.05
CA ASP A 20 -7.38 -1.35 5.32
C ASP A 20 -5.86 -1.32 5.09
N TYR A 21 -5.34 -0.11 4.90
CA TYR A 21 -3.89 0.12 4.76
C TYR A 21 -3.20 -0.06 6.11
N ARG A 22 -2.15 -0.89 6.12
CA ARG A 22 -1.34 -1.18 7.30
C ARG A 22 0.11 -0.83 7.03
N ALA A 23 0.80 -0.35 8.06
CA ALA A 23 2.24 -0.11 7.99
C ALA A 23 2.99 -1.40 7.58
N PRO A 24 4.05 -1.30 6.76
CA PRO A 24 4.85 -2.45 6.38
C PRO A 24 5.36 -3.18 7.63
N ARG A 25 5.10 -4.49 7.71
CA ARG A 25 5.51 -5.32 8.84
C ARG A 25 6.31 -6.51 8.31
N ALA A 26 7.57 -6.62 8.73
CA ALA A 26 8.47 -7.70 8.30
C ALA A 26 7.96 -9.11 8.64
N SER A 27 7.11 -9.22 9.68
CA SER A 27 6.51 -10.49 10.10
C SER A 27 5.13 -10.77 9.50
N ALA A 28 4.63 -9.92 8.59
CA ALA A 28 3.37 -10.17 7.91
C ALA A 28 3.51 -11.37 6.97
N GLN A 29 2.50 -12.25 7.01
CA GLN A 29 2.39 -13.35 6.05
C GLN A 29 1.50 -12.87 4.92
N PHE A 30 2.00 -12.97 3.70
CA PHE A 30 1.33 -12.56 2.49
C PHE A 30 0.78 -13.78 1.77
N ALA A 31 -0.51 -13.76 1.46
CA ALA A 31 -1.10 -14.74 0.55
C ALA A 31 -0.54 -14.56 -0.87
N MET A 32 -0.42 -15.66 -1.62
CA MET A 32 0.04 -15.59 -3.00
C MET A 32 -1.01 -14.90 -3.89
N PRO A 33 -0.62 -13.88 -4.69
CA PRO A 33 -1.56 -13.15 -5.53
C PRO A 33 -2.15 -14.06 -6.63
N HIS A 34 -3.45 -13.90 -6.89
CA HIS A 34 -4.18 -14.65 -7.91
C HIS A 34 -5.25 -13.79 -8.60
N GLY A 35 -5.73 -14.26 -9.75
CA GLY A 35 -6.64 -13.50 -10.63
C GLY A 35 -8.10 -13.44 -10.20
N GLU A 36 -8.53 -14.26 -9.23
CA GLU A 36 -9.90 -14.21 -8.70
C GLU A 36 -10.15 -12.95 -7.85
N PRO A 37 -11.38 -12.38 -7.86
CA PRO A 37 -11.71 -11.21 -7.06
C PRO A 37 -11.60 -11.49 -5.55
N CYS A 38 -11.13 -10.50 -4.80
CA CYS A 38 -11.04 -10.56 -3.35
C CYS A 38 -12.44 -10.71 -2.73
N SER A 39 -12.62 -11.73 -1.89
CA SER A 39 -13.86 -11.99 -1.15
C SER A 39 -13.80 -11.54 0.32
N CYS A 40 -12.75 -10.83 0.73
CA CYS A 40 -12.62 -10.33 2.10
C CYS A 40 -13.58 -9.17 2.35
N THR A 41 -14.21 -9.14 3.52
CA THR A 41 -15.07 -8.02 3.94
C THR A 41 -14.29 -6.71 4.07
N ARG A 42 -13.00 -6.77 4.43
CA ARG A 42 -12.05 -5.65 4.41
C ARG A 42 -10.73 -6.13 3.84
N PRO A 43 -10.38 -5.76 2.59
CA PRO A 43 -9.09 -6.10 2.01
C PRO A 43 -7.96 -5.43 2.80
N VAL A 44 -6.89 -6.18 3.09
CA VAL A 44 -5.72 -5.64 3.81
C VAL A 44 -4.58 -5.46 2.83
N VAL A 45 -3.95 -4.29 2.86
CA VAL A 45 -2.74 -4.03 2.10
C VAL A 45 -1.69 -3.41 3.01
N TYR A 46 -0.47 -3.94 2.96
CA TYR A 46 0.66 -3.54 3.78
C TYR A 46 1.54 -2.59 2.95
N GLU A 47 0.97 -1.46 2.60
CA GLU A 47 1.65 -0.39 1.91
C GLU A 47 1.31 0.93 2.59
N HIS A 48 2.15 1.93 2.33
CA HIS A 48 1.77 3.28 2.71
C HIS A 48 0.61 3.69 1.80
N PRO A 49 -0.51 4.21 2.35
CA PRO A 49 -1.56 4.76 1.51
C PRO A 49 -0.90 5.76 0.55
N PRO A 50 -1.27 5.76 -0.75
CA PRO A 50 -0.69 6.70 -1.69
C PRO A 50 -0.87 8.09 -1.10
N MET A 51 0.25 8.77 -0.84
CA MET A 51 0.24 10.13 -0.32
C MET A 51 -0.60 10.96 -1.30
N LEU A 52 -1.79 11.36 -0.90
CA LEU A 52 -2.58 12.37 -1.60
C LEU A 52 -1.82 13.70 -1.42
N GLY A 53 -0.76 13.90 -2.20
CA GLY A 53 0.04 15.12 -2.32
C GLY A 53 0.31 15.84 -0.99
N GLY A 54 1.27 15.35 -0.20
CA GLY A 54 2.01 16.24 0.69
C GLY A 54 2.96 17.09 -0.17
N PRO A 55 3.14 18.40 0.10
CA PRO A 55 4.15 19.18 -0.61
C PRO A 55 5.49 18.48 -0.42
N GLU A 56 6.25 18.39 -1.51
CA GLU A 56 7.63 17.93 -1.54
C GLU A 56 8.31 18.29 -0.23
N GLU A 57 8.71 17.27 0.52
CA GLU A 57 9.44 17.44 1.76
C GLU A 57 10.71 18.22 1.40
N ASP A 58 10.65 19.50 1.74
CA ASP A 58 11.71 20.50 1.77
C ASP A 58 13.03 19.84 2.14
N GLN A 59 13.81 19.41 1.15
CA GLN A 59 15.23 19.21 1.33
C GLN A 59 15.90 20.54 1.03
N THR A 60 15.89 21.35 2.09
CA THR A 60 16.74 22.49 2.40
C THR A 60 18.07 22.49 1.60
N PRO A 61 18.49 23.63 0.99
CA PRO A 61 19.73 23.70 0.24
C PRO A 61 20.94 23.44 1.16
N ASP A 62 21.79 22.48 0.79
CA ASP A 62 23.08 22.23 1.43
C ASP A 62 23.94 23.51 1.35
N GLY A 63 23.93 24.27 2.44
CA GLY A 63 24.84 25.37 2.68
C GLY A 63 26.24 24.85 2.98
N GLN A 64 27.18 25.19 2.09
CA GLN A 64 28.51 25.70 2.39
C GLN A 64 29.23 25.24 3.68
N ALA A 65 30.23 24.37 3.52
CA ALA A 65 31.56 24.37 4.17
C ALA A 65 32.39 23.27 3.46
N ALA A 66 33.65 23.43 3.05
CA ALA A 66 34.74 24.31 3.46
C ALA A 66 35.72 24.52 2.28
#